data_AF-A0A7C4E0U3-F1
#
_entry.id   AF-A0A7C4E0U3-F1
#
_cell.length_a   1.000
_cell.length_b   1.000
_cell.length_c   1.000
_cell.angle_alpha   90.00
_cell.angle_beta   90.00
_cell.angle_gamma   90.00
#
_symmetry.space_group_name_H-M   'P 1'
#
loop_
_entity.id
_entity.type
_entity.pdbx_description
1 polymer ?
#
loop_
_entity_poly.entity_id
_entity_poly.type
_entity_poly.pdbx_seq_one_letter_code
_entity_poly.pdbx_strand_id
1 'polypeptide(L)'
;MNKKVLDFLKNLGINIDSDPILKILLKESSLTETQLETLLLEIASKFNGNNGRERIDMGFRASLRGVSKGAYARTKTQALNNIRKSICTLLLLRYIGVINDDLASLIFELADRLRERDIERSINMIRYVIECDITRTG
;
A
#
# COMPACT_ATOMS: atom_id res chain seq x y z
N MET A 1 -13.63 1.88 2.62
CA MET A 1 -12.97 3.20 2.43
C MET A 1 -13.99 4.33 2.49
N ASN A 2 -13.61 5.53 2.92
CA ASN A 2 -14.47 6.71 2.96
C ASN A 2 -14.94 7.12 1.55
N LYS A 3 -16.25 7.26 1.35
CA LYS A 3 -16.86 7.60 0.05
C LYS A 3 -16.29 8.89 -0.56
N LYS A 4 -16.10 9.95 0.24
CA LYS A 4 -15.53 11.23 -0.25
C LYS A 4 -14.11 11.06 -0.78
N VAL A 5 -13.32 10.18 -0.16
CA VAL A 5 -11.96 9.86 -0.60
C VAL A 5 -12.02 9.08 -1.92
N LEU A 6 -12.89 8.08 -2.03
CA LEU A 6 -13.07 7.30 -3.25
C LEU A 6 -13.51 8.17 -4.42
N ASP A 7 -14.52 9.02 -4.22
CA ASP A 7 -15.02 9.93 -5.25
C ASP A 7 -13.93 10.93 -5.69
N PHE A 8 -13.15 11.45 -4.75
CA PHE A 8 -12.01 12.30 -5.05
C PHE A 8 -10.93 11.58 -5.88
N LEU A 9 -10.57 10.35 -5.53
CA LEU A 9 -9.58 9.56 -6.26
C LEU A 9 -10.07 9.21 -7.67
N LYS A 10 -11.35 8.85 -7.83
CA LYS A 10 -11.97 8.60 -9.15
C LYS A 10 -11.89 9.82 -10.06
N ASN A 11 -12.14 11.02 -9.52
CA ASN A 11 -12.03 12.27 -10.28
C ASN A 11 -10.60 12.56 -10.75
N LEU A 12 -9.59 11.92 -10.15
CA LEU A 12 -8.19 11.97 -10.59
C LEU A 12 -7.81 10.80 -11.53
N GLY A 13 -8.78 9.98 -11.96
CA GLY A 13 -8.54 8.78 -12.77
C GLY A 13 -8.01 7.59 -11.97
N ILE A 14 -7.99 7.67 -10.64
CA ILE A 14 -7.55 6.59 -9.76
C ILE A 14 -8.77 5.79 -9.34
N ASN A 15 -9.05 4.69 -10.04
CA ASN A 15 -10.12 3.76 -9.67
C ASN A 15 -9.54 2.59 -8.87
N ILE A 16 -9.87 2.55 -7.58
CA ILE A 16 -9.49 1.48 -6.65
C ILE A 16 -10.71 0.71 -6.13
N ASP A 17 -11.91 1.10 -6.56
CA ASP A 17 -13.13 0.45 -6.14
C ASP A 17 -13.17 -0.97 -6.70
N SER A 18 -13.49 -1.91 -5.84
CA SER A 18 -13.63 -3.32 -6.20
C SER A 18 -12.37 -4.00 -6.73
N ASP A 19 -11.18 -3.41 -6.56
CA ASP A 19 -9.90 -4.07 -6.89
C ASP A 19 -9.65 -5.26 -5.94
N PRO A 20 -9.75 -6.52 -6.44
CA PRO A 20 -9.61 -7.71 -5.59
C PRO A 20 -8.17 -7.88 -5.08
N ILE A 21 -7.18 -7.49 -5.86
CA ILE A 21 -5.77 -7.53 -5.47
C ILE A 21 -5.55 -6.56 -4.30
N LEU A 22 -6.05 -5.32 -4.44
CA LEU A 22 -5.91 -4.33 -3.37
C LEU A 22 -6.51 -4.82 -2.06
N LYS A 23 -7.68 -5.48 -2.11
CA LYS A 23 -8.34 -6.03 -0.92
C LYS A 23 -7.49 -7.12 -0.26
N ILE A 24 -6.92 -8.03 -1.05
CA ILE A 24 -6.05 -9.09 -0.53
C ILE A 24 -4.79 -8.48 0.10
N LEU A 25 -4.09 -7.62 -0.62
CA LEU A 25 -2.86 -7.00 -0.14
C LEU A 25 -3.12 -6.14 1.11
N LEU A 26 -4.21 -5.39 1.15
CA LEU A 26 -4.56 -4.59 2.33
C LEU A 26 -4.81 -5.47 3.55
N LYS A 27 -5.55 -6.58 3.38
CA LYS A 27 -5.87 -7.53 4.46
C LYS A 27 -4.62 -8.16 5.08
N GLU A 28 -3.61 -8.45 4.26
CA GLU A 28 -2.41 -9.18 4.67
C GLU A 28 -1.23 -8.23 5.02
N SER A 29 -1.40 -6.93 4.79
CA SER A 29 -0.38 -5.92 5.11
C SER A 29 -0.46 -5.41 6.54
N SER A 30 0.59 -4.69 6.95
CA SER A 30 0.63 -3.95 8.21
C SER A 30 -0.16 -2.62 8.17
N LEU A 31 -0.81 -2.29 7.05
CA LEU A 31 -1.55 -1.06 6.87
C LEU A 31 -3.04 -1.25 7.12
N THR A 32 -3.66 -0.31 7.83
CA THR A 32 -5.12 -0.24 7.93
C THR A 32 -5.71 0.46 6.71
N GLU A 33 -7.01 0.26 6.46
CA GLU A 33 -7.74 0.98 5.41
C GLU A 33 -7.59 2.51 5.55
N THR A 34 -7.66 3.02 6.78
CA THR A 34 -7.51 4.44 7.08
C THR A 34 -6.10 4.99 6.78
N GLN A 35 -5.08 4.16 6.99
CA GLN A 35 -3.69 4.49 6.64
C GLN A 35 -3.49 4.47 5.13
N LEU A 36 -4.03 3.48 4.42
CA LEU A 36 -4.00 3.41 2.96
C LEU A 36 -4.66 4.63 2.32
N GLU A 37 -5.86 5.01 2.77
CA GLU A 37 -6.53 6.23 2.28
C GLU A 37 -5.67 7.49 2.47
N THR A 38 -5.04 7.60 3.64
CA THR A 38 -4.14 8.73 3.94
C THR A 38 -2.96 8.77 2.97
N LEU A 39 -2.33 7.62 2.70
CA LEU A 39 -1.22 7.52 1.75
C LEU A 39 -1.64 7.87 0.32
N LEU A 40 -2.80 7.38 -0.14
CA LEU A 40 -3.32 7.70 -1.46
C LEU A 40 -3.58 9.20 -1.65
N LEU A 41 -4.10 9.88 -0.62
CA LEU A 41 -4.27 11.33 -0.64
C LEU A 41 -2.93 12.10 -0.64
N GLU A 42 -1.91 11.62 0.10
CA GLU A 42 -0.56 12.19 0.03
C GLU A 42 0.04 12.07 -1.37
N ILE A 43 -0.14 10.92 -2.00
CA ILE A 43 0.36 10.64 -3.36
C ILE A 43 -0.38 11.49 -4.39
N ALA A 44 -1.73 11.52 -4.33
CA ALA A 44 -2.57 12.33 -5.21
C ALA A 44 -2.25 13.84 -5.10
N SER A 45 -1.97 14.34 -3.89
CA SER A 45 -1.55 15.73 -3.66
C SER A 45 -0.22 16.06 -4.38
N LYS A 46 0.73 15.11 -4.43
CA LYS A 46 1.98 15.29 -5.20
C LYS A 46 1.72 15.33 -6.71
N PHE A 47 0.90 14.42 -7.23
CA PHE A 47 0.59 14.37 -8.66
C PHE A 47 -0.15 15.61 -9.16
N ASN A 48 -1.11 16.15 -8.40
CA ASN A 48 -1.77 17.41 -8.76
C ASN A 48 -0.77 18.58 -8.88
N GLY A 49 0.18 18.67 -7.94
CA GLY A 49 1.23 19.70 -7.99
C GLY A 49 2.15 19.61 -9.20
N ASN A 50 2.40 18.40 -9.71
CA ASN A 50 3.27 18.19 -10.87
C ASN A 50 2.57 18.51 -12.21
N ASN A 51 1.23 18.50 -12.25
CA ASN A 51 0.44 18.79 -13.45
C ASN A 51 0.06 20.28 -13.57
N GLY A 52 0.76 21.16 -12.86
CA GLY A 52 0.47 22.61 -12.83
C GLY A 52 -0.82 22.98 -12.09
N ARG A 53 -1.47 22.03 -11.39
CA ARG A 53 -2.60 22.31 -10.50
C ARG A 53 -2.10 22.62 -9.09
N GLU A 54 -2.87 23.40 -8.34
CA GLU A 54 -2.49 23.75 -6.98
C GLU A 54 -2.39 22.49 -6.10
N ARG A 55 -1.30 22.40 -5.35
CA ARG A 55 -1.06 21.29 -4.45
C ARG A 55 -2.09 21.34 -3.34
N ILE A 56 -2.83 20.24 -3.18
CA ILE A 56 -3.88 20.19 -2.17
C ILE A 56 -3.26 20.22 -0.77
N ASP A 57 -3.69 21.18 0.04
CA ASP A 57 -3.18 21.37 1.39
C ASP A 57 -3.60 20.23 2.34
N MET A 58 -3.04 20.22 3.55
CA MET A 58 -3.38 19.20 4.55
C MET A 58 -4.82 19.34 5.06
N GLY A 59 -5.34 20.57 5.11
CA GLY A 59 -6.69 20.85 5.60
C GLY A 59 -7.74 20.16 4.75
N PHE A 60 -7.64 20.30 3.43
CA PHE A 60 -8.53 19.66 2.49
C PHE A 60 -8.43 18.14 2.56
N ARG A 61 -7.21 17.57 2.59
CA ARG A 61 -7.02 16.11 2.75
C ARG A 61 -7.64 15.58 4.04
N ALA A 62 -7.46 16.29 5.16
CA ALA A 62 -8.10 15.94 6.44
C ALA A 62 -9.63 16.04 6.35
N SER A 63 -10.16 17.06 5.65
CA SER A 63 -11.59 17.24 5.43
C SER A 63 -12.22 16.14 4.56
N LEU A 64 -11.51 15.65 3.53
CA LEU A 64 -11.96 14.52 2.71
C LEU A 64 -12.12 13.25 3.54
N ARG A 65 -11.20 13.05 4.50
CA ARG A 65 -11.25 11.96 5.47
C ARG A 65 -12.27 12.18 6.60
N GLY A 66 -12.81 13.39 6.74
CA GLY A 66 -13.74 13.74 7.81
C GLY A 66 -13.08 13.81 9.20
N VAL A 67 -11.79 14.19 9.27
CA VAL A 67 -11.01 14.23 10.51
C VAL A 67 -10.29 15.57 10.69
N SER A 68 -9.79 15.84 11.90
CA SER A 68 -8.96 17.03 12.15
C SER A 68 -7.58 16.91 11.49
N LYS A 69 -6.92 18.06 11.26
CA LYS A 69 -5.52 18.11 10.76
C LYS A 69 -4.58 17.28 11.64
N GLY A 70 -4.73 17.36 12.96
CA GLY A 70 -3.90 16.60 13.91
C GLY A 70 -4.14 15.10 13.87
N ALA A 71 -5.40 14.66 13.73
CA ALA A 71 -5.72 13.24 13.55
C ALA A 71 -5.15 12.71 12.23
N TYR A 72 -5.32 13.46 11.14
CA TYR A 72 -4.75 13.12 9.84
C TYR A 72 -3.22 12.98 9.90
N ALA A 73 -2.53 13.95 10.51
CA ALA A 73 -1.08 13.91 10.66
C ALA A 73 -0.60 12.69 11.46
N ARG A 74 -1.30 12.32 12.54
CA ARG A 74 -1.00 11.09 13.30
C ARG A 74 -1.17 9.83 12.46
N THR A 75 -2.28 9.70 11.71
CA THR A 75 -2.50 8.55 10.82
C THR A 75 -1.41 8.46 9.74
N LYS A 76 -1.00 9.59 9.16
CA LYS A 76 0.12 9.63 8.21
C LYS A 76 1.42 9.11 8.83
N THR A 77 1.77 9.58 10.02
CA THR A 77 2.98 9.13 10.74
C THR A 77 2.91 7.64 11.07
N GLN A 78 1.75 7.13 11.48
CA GLN A 78 1.56 5.70 11.74
C GLN A 78 1.73 4.87 10.46
N ALA A 79 1.14 5.29 9.35
CA ALA A 79 1.29 4.62 8.06
C ALA A 79 2.77 4.54 7.62
N LEU A 80 3.50 5.65 7.71
CA LEU A 80 4.93 5.71 7.37
C LEU A 80 5.79 4.84 8.30
N ASN A 81 5.45 4.78 9.59
CA ASN A 81 6.14 3.90 10.53
C ASN A 81 5.91 2.42 10.23
N ASN A 82 4.68 2.03 9.85
CA ASN A 82 4.37 0.66 9.46
C ASN A 82 5.12 0.28 8.18
N ILE A 83 5.13 1.15 7.16
CA ILE A 83 5.92 0.95 5.93
C ILE A 83 7.40 0.75 6.25
N ARG A 84 7.99 1.67 7.05
CA ARG A 84 9.41 1.60 7.42
C ARG A 84 9.73 0.28 8.13
N LYS A 85 8.90 -0.13 9.10
CA LYS A 85 9.08 -1.39 9.81
C LYS A 85 8.99 -2.58 8.86
N SER A 86 7.99 -2.64 7.99
CA SER A 86 7.83 -3.73 7.01
C SER A 86 9.03 -3.85 6.07
N ILE A 87 9.57 -2.73 5.56
CA ILE A 87 10.79 -2.72 4.74
C ILE A 87 11.98 -3.26 5.56
N CYS A 88 12.19 -2.74 6.76
CA CYS A 88 13.28 -3.21 7.63
C CYS A 88 13.13 -4.69 7.99
N THR A 89 11.90 -5.21 8.15
CA THR A 89 11.64 -6.63 8.39
C THR A 89 12.07 -7.48 7.19
N LEU A 90 11.69 -7.12 5.97
CA LEU A 90 12.13 -7.85 4.78
C LEU A 90 13.65 -7.85 4.64
N LEU A 91 14.28 -6.69 4.86
CA LEU A 91 15.75 -6.57 4.85
C LEU A 91 16.41 -7.40 5.94
N LEU A 92 15.85 -7.42 7.15
CA LEU A 92 16.36 -8.21 8.26
C LEU A 92 16.27 -9.71 7.94
N LEU A 93 15.13 -10.18 7.45
CA LEU A 93 14.92 -11.59 7.09
C LEU A 93 15.89 -12.04 5.98
N ARG A 94 16.15 -11.17 5.00
CA ARG A 94 17.18 -11.41 3.98
C ARG A 94 18.58 -11.44 4.58
N TYR A 95 18.90 -10.49 5.45
CA TYR A 95 20.21 -10.37 6.09
C TYR A 95 20.56 -11.60 6.95
N ILE A 96 19.57 -12.19 7.64
CA ILE A 96 19.78 -13.40 8.46
C ILE A 96 19.63 -14.71 7.66
N GLY A 97 19.45 -14.65 6.34
CA GLY A 97 19.37 -15.82 5.47
C GLY A 97 18.03 -16.54 5.42
N VAL A 98 16.96 -15.99 6.02
CA VAL A 98 15.61 -16.55 5.96
C VAL A 98 15.01 -16.36 4.56
N ILE A 99 15.19 -15.19 3.96
CA ILE A 99 14.82 -14.95 2.56
C ILE A 99 16.02 -15.30 1.67
N ASN A 100 15.95 -16.43 0.98
CA ASN A 100 16.95 -16.86 -0.01
C ASN A 100 16.74 -16.16 -1.38
N ASP A 101 17.62 -16.45 -2.34
CA ASP A 101 17.62 -15.80 -3.67
C ASP A 101 16.35 -16.12 -4.46
N ASP A 102 15.86 -17.35 -4.35
CA ASP A 102 14.65 -17.80 -5.01
C ASP A 102 13.41 -17.05 -4.50
N LEU A 103 13.24 -16.96 -3.16
CA LEU A 103 12.13 -16.24 -2.55
C LEU A 103 12.21 -14.74 -2.81
N ALA A 104 13.41 -14.15 -2.78
CA ALA A 104 13.59 -12.74 -3.13
C ALA A 104 13.15 -12.48 -4.58
N SER A 105 13.59 -13.33 -5.51
CA SER A 105 13.24 -13.22 -6.94
C SER A 105 11.73 -13.37 -7.15
N LEU A 106 11.10 -14.31 -6.45
CA LEU A 106 9.65 -14.52 -6.52
C LEU A 106 8.87 -13.31 -5.99
N ILE A 107 9.33 -12.67 -4.92
CA ILE A 107 8.71 -11.44 -4.39
C ILE A 107 8.77 -10.31 -5.44
N PHE A 108 9.90 -10.14 -6.12
CA PHE A 108 10.03 -9.13 -7.18
C PHE A 108 9.18 -9.46 -8.40
N GLU A 109 9.18 -10.72 -8.86
CA GLU A 109 8.33 -11.16 -9.96
C GLU A 109 6.86 -10.90 -9.63
N LEU A 110 6.39 -11.29 -8.44
CA LEU A 110 5.04 -11.01 -8.00
C LEU A 110 4.76 -9.49 -8.01
N ALA A 111 5.67 -8.66 -7.50
CA ALA A 111 5.50 -7.21 -7.50
C ALA A 111 5.32 -6.64 -8.92
N ASP A 112 6.06 -7.15 -9.91
CA ASP A 112 5.93 -6.73 -11.30
C ASP A 112 4.62 -7.23 -11.94
N ARG A 113 4.20 -8.48 -11.66
CA ARG A 113 2.90 -9.00 -12.11
C ARG A 113 1.71 -8.22 -11.55
N LEU A 114 1.78 -7.84 -10.28
CA LEU A 114 0.76 -7.02 -9.62
C LEU A 114 0.63 -5.65 -10.32
N ARG A 115 1.76 -5.10 -10.78
CA ARG A 115 1.80 -3.85 -11.55
C ARG A 115 1.14 -4.00 -12.92
N GLU A 116 1.32 -5.15 -13.58
CA GLU A 116 0.70 -5.53 -14.86
C GLU A 116 -0.80 -5.86 -14.74
N ARG A 117 -1.31 -6.00 -13.50
CA ARG A 117 -2.69 -6.40 -13.19
C ARG A 117 -3.09 -7.79 -13.71
N ASP A 118 -2.14 -8.72 -13.79
CA ASP A 118 -2.41 -10.15 -14.04
C ASP A 118 -2.97 -10.81 -12.76
N ILE A 119 -4.29 -10.73 -12.57
CA ILE A 119 -4.98 -11.13 -11.31
C ILE A 119 -4.85 -12.64 -11.05
N GLU A 120 -5.07 -13.47 -12.06
CA GLU A 120 -5.17 -14.93 -11.90
C GLU A 120 -3.83 -15.53 -11.46
N ARG A 121 -2.72 -15.11 -12.10
CA ARG A 121 -1.39 -15.57 -11.72
C ARG A 121 -0.93 -14.97 -10.39
N SER A 122 -1.28 -13.71 -10.12
CA SER A 122 -0.89 -13.04 -8.89
C SER A 122 -1.48 -13.71 -7.64
N ILE A 123 -2.72 -14.21 -7.68
CA ILE A 123 -3.37 -14.81 -6.49
C ILE A 123 -2.63 -16.06 -5.98
N ASN A 124 -2.20 -16.95 -6.88
CA ASN A 124 -1.50 -18.17 -6.49
C ASN A 124 -0.10 -17.87 -5.94
N MET A 125 0.60 -16.92 -6.54
CA MET A 125 1.90 -16.46 -6.05
C MET A 125 1.78 -15.73 -4.71
N ILE A 126 0.74 -14.90 -4.52
CA ILE A 126 0.44 -14.25 -3.24
C ILE A 126 0.28 -15.30 -2.15
N ARG A 127 -0.53 -16.34 -2.39
CA ARG A 127 -0.74 -17.41 -1.40
C ARG A 127 0.56 -18.10 -1.03
N TYR A 128 1.37 -18.45 -2.02
CA TYR A 128 2.66 -19.08 -1.77
C TYR A 128 3.58 -18.19 -0.92
N VAL A 129 3.73 -16.90 -1.27
CA VAL A 129 4.57 -15.96 -0.53
C VAL A 129 4.03 -15.69 0.88
N ILE A 130 2.71 -15.64 1.07
CA ILE A 130 2.06 -15.40 2.38
C ILE A 130 2.16 -16.65 3.28
N GLU A 131 2.00 -17.83 2.70
CA GLU A 131 2.03 -19.11 3.41
C GLU A 131 3.45 -19.68 3.52
N CYS A 132 4.49 -18.93 3.11
CA CYS A 132 5.88 -19.29 3.31
C CYS A 132 6.18 -19.45 4.81
N ASP A 133 6.12 -20.70 5.27
CA ASP A 133 6.55 -21.09 6.60
C ASP A 133 8.09 -21.05 6.66
N ILE A 134 8.60 -19.92 7.15
CA ILE A 134 10.04 -19.68 7.34
C ILE A 134 10.68 -20.60 8.40
N THR A 135 9.89 -21.39 9.13
CA THR A 135 10.38 -22.35 10.12
C THR A 135 10.50 -23.77 9.59
N ARG A 136 9.90 -24.05 8.41
CA ARG A 136 10.11 -25.30 7.68
C ARG A 136 11.43 -25.24 6.92
N THR A 137 12.53 -25.46 7.65
CA THR A 137 13.78 -25.92 7.04
C THR A 137 13.54 -27.33 6.48
N GLY A 138 13.87 -27.52 5.20
CA GLY A 138 14.02 -28.85 4.61
C GLY A 138 15.13 -29.64 5.29
#